data_AF-A0A2V8HJW8-F1
#
_entry.id   AF-A0A2V8HJW8-F1
#
_cell.length_a   1.000
_cell.length_b   1.000
_cell.length_c   1.000
_cell.angle_alpha   90.00
_cell.angle_beta   90.00
_cell.angle_gamma   90.00
#
_symmetry.space_group_name_H-M   'P 1'
#
loop_
_entity.id
_entity.type
_entity.pdbx_description
1 polymer ?
#
loop_
_entity_poly.entity_id
_entity_poly.type
_entity_poly.pdbx_seq_one_letter_code
_entity_poly.pdbx_strand_id
1 'polypeptide(L)'
;MSRAKPRLSRREQEILDIVYARGHATAAEVREAMHDAPTDAAVRTTLRILVAKGHLRIEQDGPRYDYWPTVPADTARRSELRHVLRTFFGGSTESALATLLDLAPATLSVDARRRLKRLIDKAAKQGR
;
A
#
# COMPACT_ATOMS: atom_id res chain seq x y z
N MET A 1 24.70 0.52 -6.83
CA MET A 1 24.48 0.37 -5.37
C MET A 1 23.05 0.72 -5.07
N SER A 2 22.20 -0.26 -4.76
CA SER A 2 20.78 -0.03 -4.44
C SER A 2 20.70 0.65 -3.08
N ARG A 3 20.36 1.96 -3.04
CA ARG A 3 20.04 2.63 -1.78
C ARG A 3 18.77 1.98 -1.23
N ALA A 4 18.89 1.23 -0.14
CA ALA A 4 17.74 0.79 0.64
C ALA A 4 16.93 2.05 1.01
N LYS A 5 15.68 2.13 0.56
CA LYS A 5 14.78 3.22 0.97
C LYS A 5 14.69 3.18 2.51
N PRO A 6 14.93 4.30 3.21
CA PRO A 6 14.81 4.33 4.67
C PRO A 6 13.44 3.81 5.08
N ARG A 7 13.39 2.86 6.03
CA ARG A 7 12.12 2.31 6.51
C ARG A 7 11.23 3.45 6.99
N LEU A 8 9.98 3.46 6.54
CA LEU A 8 9.00 4.43 6.98
C LEU A 8 8.73 4.23 8.48
N SER A 9 8.60 5.33 9.21
CA SER A 9 8.06 5.31 10.57
C SER A 9 6.58 4.87 10.54
N ARG A 10 6.04 4.47 11.69
CA ARG A 10 4.61 4.12 11.79
C ARG A 10 3.70 5.26 11.31
N ARG A 11 4.04 6.49 11.69
CA ARG A 11 3.28 7.70 11.32
C ARG A 11 3.39 8.01 9.82
N GLU A 12 4.58 7.83 9.25
CA GLU A 12 4.79 7.99 7.81
C GLU A 12 4.03 6.93 7.01
N GLN A 13 4.01 5.69 7.49
CA GLN A 13 3.25 4.60 6.87
C GLN A 13 1.75 4.89 6.91
N GLU A 14 1.20 5.28 8.06
CA GLU A 14 -0.22 5.62 8.22
C GLU A 14 -0.65 6.72 7.24
N ILE A 15 0.09 7.83 7.18
CA ILE A 15 -0.21 8.93 6.26
C ILE A 15 -0.10 8.46 4.80
N LEU A 16 0.90 7.65 4.48
CA LEU A 16 1.07 7.13 3.13
C LEU A 16 -0.11 6.24 2.73
N ASP A 17 -0.54 5.34 3.60
CA ASP A 17 -1.68 4.44 3.37
C ASP A 17 -2.97 5.23 3.14
N ILE A 18 -3.19 6.30 3.91
CA ILE A 18 -4.34 7.20 3.74
C ILE A 18 -4.35 7.85 2.35
N VAL A 19 -3.19 8.36 1.90
CA VAL A 19 -3.08 8.99 0.57
C VAL A 19 -3.25 7.95 -0.54
N TYR A 20 -2.68 6.75 -0.40
CA TYR A 20 -2.86 5.66 -1.38
C TYR A 20 -4.32 5.17 -1.44
N ALA A 21 -5.03 5.12 -0.30
CA ALA A 21 -6.42 4.72 -0.25
C ALA A 21 -7.34 5.71 -0.98
N ARG A 22 -7.04 7.02 -0.91
CA ARG A 22 -7.80 8.08 -1.58
C ARG A 22 -7.32 8.36 -3.01
N GLY A 23 -6.13 7.92 -3.39
CA GLY A 23 -5.49 8.23 -4.67
C GLY A 23 -4.81 9.60 -4.70
N HIS A 24 -5.33 10.57 -3.96
CA HIS A 24 -4.68 11.83 -3.56
C HIS A 24 -5.37 12.36 -2.30
N ALA A 25 -4.72 13.27 -1.57
CA ALA A 25 -5.36 13.95 -0.46
C ALA A 25 -4.63 15.25 -0.09
N THR A 26 -5.37 16.20 0.45
CA THR A 26 -4.85 17.37 1.15
C THR A 26 -4.40 17.01 2.57
N ALA A 27 -3.60 17.89 3.19
CA ALA A 27 -3.19 17.69 4.58
C ALA A 27 -4.37 17.65 5.58
N ALA A 28 -5.46 18.36 5.28
CA ALA A 28 -6.67 18.36 6.10
C ALA A 28 -7.38 17.01 6.05
N GLU A 29 -7.58 16.46 4.84
CA GLU A 29 -8.23 15.16 4.65
C GLU A 29 -7.39 14.01 5.21
N VAL A 30 -6.07 14.11 5.11
CA VAL A 30 -5.16 13.16 5.77
C VAL A 30 -5.40 13.21 7.28
N ARG A 31 -5.36 14.40 7.88
CA ARG A 31 -5.53 14.58 9.33
C ARG A 31 -6.89 14.07 9.81
N GLU A 32 -7.95 14.33 9.07
CA GLU A 32 -9.31 13.88 9.40
C GLU A 32 -9.43 12.35 9.41
N ALA A 33 -8.67 11.66 8.55
CA ALA A 33 -8.70 10.21 8.46
C ALA A 33 -7.76 9.49 9.44
N MET A 34 -6.90 10.22 10.15
CA MET A 34 -5.95 9.65 11.10
C MET A 34 -6.62 9.34 12.44
N HIS A 35 -6.24 8.22 13.03
CA HIS A 35 -6.57 7.94 14.43
C HIS A 35 -5.60 8.69 15.34
N ASP A 36 -6.10 9.38 16.37
CA ASP A 36 -5.26 10.22 17.27
C ASP A 36 -4.37 11.19 16.46
N ALA A 37 -5.05 12.03 15.69
CA ALA A 37 -4.42 12.90 14.73
C ALA A 37 -3.56 13.98 15.42
N PRO A 38 -2.31 14.20 14.98
CA PRO A 38 -1.44 15.18 15.59
C PRO A 38 -1.86 16.60 15.14
N THR A 39 -1.05 17.59 15.50
CA THR A 39 -1.27 18.94 14.98
C THR A 39 -1.15 18.95 13.46
N ASP A 40 -1.90 19.85 12.83
CA ASP A 40 -1.87 20.02 11.38
C ASP A 40 -0.45 20.33 10.85
N ALA A 41 0.34 21.11 11.59
CA ALA A 41 1.75 21.35 11.26
C ALA A 41 2.59 20.07 11.23
N ALA A 42 2.34 19.12 12.13
CA ALA A 42 3.03 17.82 12.16
C ALA A 42 2.63 16.94 10.98
N VAL A 43 1.35 16.93 10.60
CA VAL A 43 0.86 16.22 9.39
C VAL A 43 1.54 16.78 8.15
N ARG A 44 1.53 18.11 7.95
CA ARG A 44 2.20 18.76 6.82
C ARG A 44 3.70 18.48 6.78
N THR A 45 4.36 18.47 7.93
CA THR A 45 5.79 18.13 8.01
C THR A 45 6.03 16.70 7.55
N THR A 46 5.22 15.75 8.01
CA THR A 46 5.35 14.34 7.60
C THR A 46 5.07 14.13 6.12
N LEU A 47 4.07 14.83 5.57
CA LEU A 47 3.79 14.81 4.13
C LEU A 47 4.99 15.34 3.31
N ARG A 48 5.63 16.43 3.73
CA ARG A 48 6.86 16.92 3.08
C ARG A 48 8.02 15.93 3.18
N ILE A 49 8.16 15.22 4.30
CA ILE A 49 9.16 14.15 4.45
C ILE A 49 8.89 13.03 3.44
N LEU A 50 7.63 12.60 3.30
CA LEU A 50 7.25 11.58 2.32
C LEU A 50 7.48 12.04 0.87
N VAL A 51 7.30 13.33 0.57
CA VAL A 51 7.66 13.93 -0.71
C VAL A 51 9.18 13.90 -0.92
N ALA A 52 9.96 14.34 0.07
CA ALA A 52 11.43 14.33 0.01
C ALA A 52 12.00 12.90 -0.15
N LYS A 53 11.34 11.90 0.44
CA LYS A 53 11.66 10.47 0.27
C LYS A 53 11.19 9.90 -1.08
N GLY A 54 10.44 10.67 -1.87
CA GLY A 54 9.94 10.27 -3.19
C GLY A 54 8.76 9.30 -3.17
N HIS A 55 8.02 9.21 -2.06
CA HIS A 55 6.79 8.40 -1.96
C HIS A 55 5.55 9.17 -2.40
N LEU A 56 5.56 10.49 -2.21
CA LEU A 56 4.51 11.40 -2.61
C LEU A 56 5.06 12.49 -3.54
N ARG A 57 4.21 13.06 -4.36
CA ARG A 57 4.44 14.29 -5.12
C ARG A 57 3.35 15.28 -4.74
N ILE A 58 3.68 16.55 -4.82
CA ILE A 58 2.77 17.64 -4.49
C ILE A 58 2.33 18.31 -5.79
N GLU A 59 1.03 18.53 -5.94
CA GLU A 59 0.45 19.38 -6.97
C GLU A 59 -0.25 20.56 -6.30
N GLN A 60 -0.14 21.73 -6.91
CA GLN A 60 -0.81 22.92 -6.40
C GLN A 60 -2.16 23.06 -7.08
N ASP A 61 -3.24 22.87 -6.32
CA ASP A 61 -4.60 23.17 -6.76
C ASP A 61 -5.06 24.47 -6.09
N GLY A 62 -4.81 25.60 -6.78
CA GLY A 62 -5.06 26.94 -6.25
C GLY A 62 -4.30 27.21 -4.93
N PRO A 63 -4.98 27.57 -3.82
CA PRO A 63 -4.34 27.81 -2.53
C PRO A 63 -4.06 26.51 -1.74
N ARG A 64 -4.49 25.34 -2.24
CA ARG A 64 -4.36 24.07 -1.54
C ARG A 64 -3.27 23.21 -2.17
N TYR A 65 -2.57 22.49 -1.31
CA TYR A 65 -1.58 21.50 -1.73
C TYR A 65 -2.22 20.12 -1.71
N ASP A 66 -2.23 19.46 -2.86
CA ASP A 66 -2.68 18.08 -3.00
C ASP A 66 -1.49 17.13 -3.11
N TYR A 67 -1.55 16.05 -2.33
CA TYR A 67 -0.49 15.06 -2.25
C TYR A 67 -0.93 13.80 -2.99
N TRP A 68 -0.12 13.40 -3.98
CA TRP A 68 -0.36 12.25 -4.84
C TRP A 68 0.71 11.18 -4.60
N PRO A 69 0.38 9.89 -4.66
CA PRO A 69 1.36 8.83 -4.76
C PRO A 69 2.27 9.02 -5.99
N THR A 70 3.59 8.84 -5.83
CA THR A 70 4.54 8.87 -6.96
C THR A 70 4.47 7.61 -7.82
N VAL A 71 3.96 6.51 -7.25
CA VAL A 71 3.81 5.24 -7.94
C VAL A 71 2.33 4.88 -7.92
N PRO A 72 1.72 4.47 -9.05
CA PRO A 72 0.35 3.99 -9.07
C PRO A 72 0.15 2.89 -8.02
N ALA A 73 -0.94 2.95 -7.26
CA ALA A 73 -1.23 2.01 -6.17
C ALA A 73 -1.08 0.54 -6.58
N ASP A 74 -1.53 0.17 -7.78
CA ASP A 74 -1.38 -1.18 -8.31
C ASP A 74 0.09 -1.56 -8.60
N THR A 75 0.90 -0.61 -9.07
CA THR A 75 2.34 -0.86 -9.32
C THR A 75 3.11 -0.99 -8.02
N ALA A 76 2.85 -0.11 -7.05
CA ALA A 76 3.44 -0.17 -5.71
C ALA A 76 3.04 -1.46 -4.98
N ARG A 77 1.75 -1.80 -5.00
CA ARG A 77 1.24 -3.05 -4.40
C ARG A 77 1.92 -4.28 -4.98
N ARG A 78 2.07 -4.35 -6.32
CA ARG A 78 2.75 -5.47 -6.99
C ARG A 78 4.24 -5.52 -6.65
N SER A 79 4.94 -4.37 -6.58
CA SER A 79 6.36 -4.36 -6.23
C SER A 79 6.60 -4.79 -4.79
N GLU A 80 5.76 -4.34 -3.85
CA GLU A 80 5.86 -4.72 -2.45
C GLU A 80 5.50 -6.20 -2.24
N LEU A 81 4.43 -6.70 -2.86
CA LEU A 81 4.11 -8.14 -2.79
C LEU A 81 5.24 -9.00 -3.38
N ARG A 82 5.85 -8.59 -4.50
CA ARG A 82 7.04 -9.27 -5.04
C ARG A 82 8.21 -9.25 -4.06
N HIS A 83 8.41 -8.15 -3.33
CA HIS A 83 9.44 -8.06 -2.31
C HIS A 83 9.16 -9.03 -1.16
N VAL A 84 7.93 -9.05 -0.63
CA VAL A 84 7.50 -9.99 0.42
C VAL A 84 7.71 -11.44 -0.03
N LEU A 85 7.24 -11.80 -1.24
CA LEU A 85 7.42 -13.13 -1.80
C LEU A 85 8.90 -13.53 -1.86
N ARG A 86 9.77 -12.66 -2.38
CA ARG A 86 11.21 -12.95 -2.49
C ARG A 86 11.88 -13.06 -1.12
N THR A 87 11.54 -12.19 -0.18
CA THR A 87 12.23 -12.07 1.11
C THR A 87 11.82 -13.15 2.10
N PHE A 88 10.52 -13.48 2.17
CA PHE A 88 9.99 -14.39 3.19
C PHE A 88 9.60 -15.76 2.67
N PHE A 89 9.30 -15.88 1.38
CA PHE A 89 8.78 -17.11 0.77
C PHE A 89 9.70 -17.66 -0.33
N GLY A 90 10.92 -17.13 -0.49
CA GLY A 90 11.87 -17.58 -1.52
C GLY A 90 11.34 -17.43 -2.95
N GLY A 91 10.35 -16.56 -3.18
CA GLY A 91 9.64 -16.42 -4.46
C GLY A 91 8.50 -17.44 -4.68
N SER A 92 8.27 -18.36 -3.74
CA SER A 92 7.20 -19.35 -3.83
C SER A 92 5.82 -18.71 -3.62
N THR A 93 5.05 -18.64 -4.70
CA THR A 93 3.65 -18.16 -4.64
C THR A 93 2.75 -19.17 -3.93
N GLU A 94 3.02 -20.47 -4.11
CA GLU A 94 2.28 -21.56 -3.46
C GLU A 94 2.40 -21.47 -1.93
N SER A 95 3.63 -21.36 -1.41
CA SER A 95 3.88 -21.27 0.03
C SER A 95 3.24 -20.02 0.64
N ALA A 96 3.32 -18.88 -0.05
CA ALA A 96 2.66 -17.66 0.40
C ALA A 96 1.14 -17.78 0.45
N LEU A 97 0.52 -18.45 -0.54
CA LEU A 97 -0.91 -18.69 -0.57
C LEU A 97 -1.36 -19.65 0.53
N ALA A 98 -0.60 -20.72 0.79
CA ALA A 98 -0.87 -21.65 1.88
C ALA A 98 -0.87 -20.93 3.24
N THR A 99 0.17 -20.14 3.53
CA THR A 99 0.24 -19.34 4.76
C THR A 99 -0.90 -18.32 4.84
N LEU A 100 -1.29 -17.69 3.73
CA LEU A 100 -2.42 -16.76 3.72
C LEU A 100 -3.74 -17.46 4.08
N LEU A 101 -3.94 -18.70 3.61
CA LEU A 101 -5.12 -19.50 3.95
C LEU A 101 -5.13 -19.91 5.43
N ASP A 102 -3.98 -20.21 6.01
CA ASP A 102 -3.85 -20.55 7.43
C ASP A 102 -4.09 -19.34 8.35
N LEU A 103 -3.67 -18.14 7.92
CA LEU A 103 -3.83 -16.89 8.68
C LEU A 103 -5.22 -16.26 8.56
N ALA A 104 -6.03 -16.67 7.58
CA ALA A 104 -7.34 -16.08 7.35
C ALA A 104 -8.29 -16.34 8.54
N PRO A 105 -8.81 -15.30 9.21
CA PRO A 105 -9.72 -15.50 10.34
C PRO A 105 -11.09 -15.98 9.86
N ALA A 106 -11.52 -17.13 10.37
CA ALA A 106 -12.76 -17.83 10.08
C ALA A 106 -12.95 -18.25 8.61
N THR A 107 -13.64 -19.38 8.42
CA THR A 107 -13.85 -20.06 7.14
C THR A 107 -14.18 -19.11 6.00
N LEU A 108 -13.34 -19.12 4.95
CA LEU A 108 -13.66 -18.44 3.69
C LEU A 108 -15.07 -18.83 3.26
N SER A 109 -15.91 -17.83 3.00
CA SER A 109 -17.26 -18.10 2.51
C SER A 109 -17.21 -18.96 1.24
N VAL A 110 -18.26 -19.76 1.03
CA VAL A 110 -18.36 -20.62 -0.15
C VAL A 110 -18.17 -19.81 -1.43
N ASP A 111 -18.65 -18.56 -1.47
CA ASP A 111 -18.49 -17.66 -2.60
C ASP A 111 -17.07 -17.13 -2.77
N ALA A 112 -16.39 -16.78 -1.68
CA ALA A 112 -14.98 -16.38 -1.71
C ALA A 112 -14.11 -17.53 -2.24
N ARG A 113 -14.34 -18.76 -1.75
CA ARG A 113 -13.67 -19.98 -2.25
C ARG A 113 -13.93 -20.20 -3.74
N ARG A 114 -15.18 -20.04 -4.20
CA ARG A 114 -15.56 -20.21 -5.61
C ARG A 114 -14.95 -19.14 -6.51
N ARG A 115 -14.76 -17.91 -6.01
CA ARG A 115 -14.07 -16.83 -6.73
C ARG A 115 -12.57 -17.11 -6.83
N LEU A 116 -11.93 -17.51 -5.73
CA LEU A 116 -10.51 -17.88 -5.72
C LEU A 116 -10.21 -19.03 -6.69
N LYS A 117 -11.04 -20.09 -6.69
CA LYS A 117 -10.88 -21.19 -7.66
C LYS A 117 -10.96 -20.68 -9.11
N ARG A 118 -11.92 -19.81 -9.42
CA ARG A 118 -12.04 -19.22 -10.77
C ARG A 118 -10.82 -18.39 -11.17
N LEU A 119 -10.19 -17.69 -10.23
CA LEU A 119 -8.96 -16.94 -10.50
C LEU A 119 -7.78 -17.89 -10.81
N ILE A 120 -7.65 -18.97 -10.06
CA ILE A 120 -6.62 -20.01 -10.29
C ILE A 120 -6.84 -20.69 -11.64
N ASP A 121 -8.07 -21.15 -11.92
CA ASP A 121 -8.41 -21.80 -13.20
C ASP A 121 -8.14 -20.87 -14.40
N LYS A 122 -8.39 -19.55 -14.24
CA LYS A 122 -8.10 -18.54 -15.26
C LYS A 122 -6.60 -18.35 -15.45
N ALA A 123 -5.81 -18.32 -14.38
CA ALA A 123 -4.35 -18.22 -14.46
C ALA A 123 -3.73 -19.44 -15.15
N ALA A 124 -4.21 -20.65 -14.82
CA ALA A 124 -3.78 -21.89 -15.46
C ALA A 124 -4.03 -21.87 -16.98
N LYS A 125 -5.21 -21.38 -17.42
CA LYS A 125 -5.52 -21.19 -18.85
C LYS A 125 -4.61 -20.18 -19.54
N GLN A 126 -3.96 -19.30 -18.79
CA GLN A 126 -3.00 -18.30 -19.27
C GLN A 126 -1.55 -18.77 -19.14
N GLY A 127 -1.31 -20.03 -18.75
CA GLY A 127 0.03 -20.61 -18.59
C GLY A 127 0.81 -20.03 -17.41
N ARG A 128 0.11 -19.56 -16.37
CA ARG A 128 0.67 -18.99 -15.14
C ARG A 128 0.30 -19.80 -13.91
#